data_AF-A0A7Y0DH19-F1
#
_entry.id   AF-A0A7Y0DH19-F1
#
_cell.length_a   1.000
_cell.length_b   1.000
_cell.length_c   1.000
_cell.angle_alpha   90.00
_cell.angle_beta   90.00
_cell.angle_gamma   90.00
#
_symmetry.space_group_name_H-M   'P 1'
#
loop_
_entity.id
_entity.type
_entity.pdbx_description
1 polymer ?
#
loop_
_entity_poly.entity_id
_entity_poly.type
_entity_poly.pdbx_seq_one_letter_code
_entity_poly.pdbx_strand_id
1 'polypeptide(L)'
;QLGIRLKLNALETVIRGKRLVVVDDSIVRGNTQRAQIRMLREAGAAEIHVRISSPPVQWPCFYGIDFATRAELIATGLKVEEIRASIGADSLGYISEDAMIEATGQPRDRLCAACFTGQYPIALPDSSLLGKQFLEALPGLDSPIPGREDAEGVGTGVSGGAADALTRP
;
A
#
# COMPACT_ATOMS: atom_id res chain seq x y z
N GLN A 1 14.13 -15.15 4.96
CA GLN A 1 13.61 -13.79 5.15
C GLN A 1 14.44 -13.06 6.21
N LEU A 2 15.61 -12.53 5.83
CA LEU A 2 16.49 -11.75 6.72
C LEU A 2 16.04 -10.26 6.81
N GLY A 3 15.29 -9.79 5.81
CA GLY A 3 15.06 -8.36 5.58
C GLY A 3 14.28 -7.60 6.67
N ILE A 4 13.29 -8.21 7.34
CA ILE A 4 12.54 -7.47 8.38
C ILE A 4 13.33 -7.33 9.67
N ARG A 5 14.16 -8.33 10.02
CA ARG A 5 15.01 -8.30 11.21
C ARG A 5 16.15 -7.28 11.11
N LEU A 6 16.47 -6.82 9.89
CA LEU A 6 17.35 -5.69 9.67
C LEU A 6 16.68 -4.34 9.98
N LYS A 7 15.34 -4.27 9.88
CA LYS A 7 14.57 -3.04 10.07
C LYS A 7 13.96 -2.94 11.47
N LEU A 8 13.58 -4.06 12.05
CA LEU A 8 12.84 -4.14 13.31
C LEU A 8 13.46 -5.20 14.22
N ASN A 9 13.49 -4.90 15.52
CA ASN A 9 13.95 -5.83 16.56
C ASN A 9 12.85 -6.00 17.62
N ALA A 10 12.42 -7.23 17.87
CA ALA A 10 11.43 -7.53 18.89
C ALA A 10 12.08 -7.61 20.28
N LEU A 11 11.61 -6.78 21.22
CA LEU A 11 12.08 -6.77 22.60
C LEU A 11 11.33 -7.84 23.41
N GLU A 12 11.91 -9.04 23.49
CA GLU A 12 11.31 -10.20 24.13
C GLU A 12 10.84 -9.93 25.58
N THR A 13 11.65 -9.20 26.36
CA THR A 13 11.33 -8.81 27.74
C THR A 13 10.06 -7.98 27.86
N VAL A 14 9.69 -7.25 26.79
CA VAL A 14 8.48 -6.43 26.74
C VAL A 14 7.30 -7.23 26.20
N ILE A 15 7.54 -8.19 25.30
CA ILE A 15 6.50 -8.87 24.50
C ILE A 15 5.98 -10.15 25.16
N ARG A 16 6.87 -10.92 25.82
CA ARG A 16 6.58 -12.28 26.30
C ARG A 16 5.31 -12.32 27.16
N GLY A 17 4.38 -13.20 26.77
CA GLY A 17 3.10 -13.45 27.45
C GLY A 17 2.03 -12.37 27.24
N LYS A 18 2.30 -11.30 26.49
CA LYS A 18 1.34 -10.19 26.32
C LYS A 18 0.44 -10.36 25.11
N ARG A 19 -0.75 -9.76 25.21
CA ARG A 19 -1.67 -9.53 24.09
C ARG A 19 -1.33 -8.18 23.47
N LEU A 20 -0.99 -8.17 22.19
CA LEU A 20 -0.49 -7.00 21.48
C LEU A 20 -1.54 -6.45 20.53
N VAL A 21 -1.66 -5.12 20.50
CA VAL A 21 -2.31 -4.41 19.40
C VAL A 21 -1.20 -3.81 18.54
N VAL A 22 -1.11 -4.24 17.29
CA VAL A 22 -0.14 -3.75 16.32
C VAL A 22 -0.85 -2.81 15.37
N VAL A 23 -0.45 -1.54 15.38
CA VAL A 23 -1.01 -0.52 14.50
C VAL A 23 -0.03 -0.28 13.36
N ASP A 24 -0.52 -0.33 12.11
CA ASP A 24 0.26 0.00 10.93
C ASP A 24 -0.56 0.87 9.97
N ASP A 25 0.10 1.48 9.00
CA ASP A 25 -0.54 2.41 8.06
C ASP A 25 -1.44 1.68 7.05
N SER A 26 -0.97 0.56 6.51
CA SER A 26 -1.55 -0.11 5.36
C SER A 26 -1.07 -1.56 5.26
N ILE A 27 -1.82 -2.37 4.51
CA ILE A 27 -1.36 -3.70 4.09
C ILE A 27 -1.49 -3.77 2.56
N VAL A 28 -0.36 -3.72 1.86
CA VAL A 28 -0.33 -3.77 0.40
C VAL A 28 -0.20 -5.21 -0.11
N ARG A 29 0.95 -5.86 0.13
CA ARG A 29 1.21 -7.26 -0.28
C ARG A 29 1.16 -8.26 0.90
N GLY A 30 1.08 -7.76 2.13
CA GLY A 30 1.07 -8.57 3.37
C GLY A 30 2.38 -9.28 3.75
N ASN A 31 3.41 -9.25 2.92
CA ASN A 31 4.72 -9.87 3.22
C ASN A 31 5.35 -9.32 4.51
N THR A 32 5.34 -8.00 4.67
CA THR A 32 5.88 -7.32 5.85
C THR A 32 5.09 -7.72 7.10
N GLN A 33 3.76 -7.67 7.05
CA GLN A 33 2.89 -8.01 8.19
C GLN A 33 3.07 -9.47 8.61
N ARG A 34 3.12 -10.42 7.66
CA ARG A 34 3.42 -11.83 7.96
C ARG A 34 4.72 -11.99 8.72
N ALA A 35 5.77 -11.33 8.25
CA ALA A 35 7.09 -11.42 8.85
C ALA A 35 7.11 -10.75 10.25
N GLN A 36 6.40 -9.64 10.42
CA GLN A 36 6.29 -8.92 11.70
C GLN A 36 5.52 -9.74 12.73
N ILE A 37 4.34 -10.27 12.37
CA ILE A 37 3.52 -11.13 13.24
C ILE A 37 4.32 -12.35 13.67
N ARG A 38 5.02 -13.01 12.73
CA ARG A 38 5.89 -14.14 13.03
C ARG A 38 6.97 -13.77 14.04
N MET A 39 7.66 -12.65 13.84
CA MET A 39 8.70 -12.17 14.76
C MET A 39 8.14 -11.91 16.17
N LEU A 40 6.95 -11.32 16.28
CA LEU A 40 6.28 -11.07 17.56
C LEU A 40 5.84 -12.37 18.26
N ARG A 41 5.35 -13.36 17.49
CA ARG A 41 5.05 -14.70 18.01
C ARG A 41 6.29 -15.40 18.52
N GLU A 42 7.39 -15.35 17.77
CA GLU A 42 8.68 -15.90 18.18
C GLU A 42 9.20 -15.25 19.47
N ALA A 43 8.92 -13.96 19.68
CA ALA A 43 9.21 -13.24 20.93
C ALA A 43 8.23 -13.56 22.09
N GLY A 44 7.25 -14.45 21.88
CA GLY A 44 6.36 -14.97 22.91
C GLY A 44 5.05 -14.20 23.12
N ALA A 45 4.57 -13.45 22.12
CA ALA A 45 3.26 -12.79 22.20
C ALA A 45 2.11 -13.81 22.35
N ALA A 46 1.24 -13.61 23.33
CA ALA A 46 0.07 -14.44 23.59
C ALA A 46 -1.05 -14.24 22.55
N GLU A 47 -1.33 -12.99 22.21
CA GLU A 47 -2.26 -12.60 21.13
C GLU A 47 -1.67 -11.42 20.34
N ILE A 48 -2.05 -11.30 19.07
CA ILE A 48 -1.65 -10.25 18.13
C ILE A 48 -2.89 -9.80 17.35
N HIS A 49 -3.34 -8.59 17.64
CA HIS A 49 -4.47 -7.93 16.99
C HIS A 49 -3.95 -6.80 16.10
N VAL A 50 -4.16 -6.87 14.80
CA VAL A 50 -3.67 -5.87 13.84
C VAL A 50 -4.73 -4.81 13.58
N ARG A 51 -4.36 -3.54 13.60
CA ARG A 51 -5.23 -2.40 13.28
C ARG A 51 -4.56 -1.54 12.22
N ILE A 52 -5.26 -1.30 11.13
CA ILE A 52 -4.74 -0.62 9.96
C ILE A 52 -5.44 0.73 9.81
N SER A 53 -4.66 1.81 9.77
CA SER A 53 -5.17 3.18 9.68
C SER A 53 -5.49 3.63 8.24
N SER A 54 -5.84 2.69 7.38
CA SER A 54 -6.39 2.91 6.04
C SER A 54 -7.44 1.84 5.73
N PRO A 55 -8.32 2.04 4.73
CA PRO A 55 -9.12 0.97 4.16
C PRO A 55 -8.24 -0.06 3.42
N PRO A 56 -8.76 -1.26 3.11
CA PRO A 56 -8.04 -2.23 2.31
C PRO A 56 -7.66 -1.67 0.93
N VAL A 57 -6.37 -1.71 0.58
CA VAL A 57 -5.87 -1.31 -0.75
C VAL A 57 -6.23 -2.40 -1.76
N GLN A 58 -7.17 -2.11 -2.64
CA GLN A 58 -7.71 -3.06 -3.62
C GLN A 58 -7.30 -2.75 -5.06
N TRP A 59 -6.73 -1.57 -5.30
CA TRP A 59 -6.38 -1.08 -6.62
C TRP A 59 -5.00 -0.42 -6.64
N PRO A 60 -4.22 -0.59 -7.72
CA PRO A 60 -2.94 0.10 -7.88
C PRO A 60 -3.14 1.60 -8.07
N CYS A 61 -2.16 2.43 -7.74
CA CYS A 61 -2.23 3.85 -8.06
C CYS A 61 -1.70 4.10 -9.48
N PHE A 62 -2.38 4.95 -10.24
CA PHE A 62 -1.92 5.42 -11.56
C PHE A 62 -1.51 6.90 -11.56
N TYR A 63 -1.48 7.54 -10.38
CA TYR A 63 -1.13 8.95 -10.23
C TYR A 63 0.21 9.15 -9.49
N GLY A 64 1.14 8.21 -9.66
CA GLY A 64 2.53 8.37 -9.24
C GLY A 64 2.93 7.72 -7.91
N ILE A 65 2.01 7.03 -7.20
CA ILE A 65 2.40 6.22 -6.04
C ILE A 65 2.79 4.82 -6.53
N ASP A 66 3.97 4.34 -6.15
CA ASP A 66 4.46 3.01 -6.53
C ASP A 66 3.71 1.90 -5.77
N PHE A 67 2.67 1.35 -6.40
CA PHE A 67 1.96 0.17 -5.94
C PHE A 67 2.43 -1.10 -6.65
N ALA A 68 2.25 -2.22 -5.96
CA ALA A 68 2.31 -3.54 -6.59
C ALA A 68 1.22 -3.67 -7.65
N THR A 69 1.37 -4.62 -8.56
CA THR A 69 0.30 -4.95 -9.50
C THR A 69 -0.95 -5.41 -8.76
N ARG A 70 -2.12 -5.32 -9.39
CA ARG A 70 -3.39 -5.68 -8.74
C ARG A 70 -3.41 -7.12 -8.22
N ALA A 71 -2.79 -8.05 -8.95
CA ALA A 71 -2.66 -9.46 -8.58
C ALA A 71 -1.73 -9.69 -7.37
N GLU A 72 -0.82 -8.76 -7.08
CA GLU A 72 0.07 -8.82 -5.93
C GLU A 72 -0.52 -8.15 -4.67
N LEU A 73 -1.63 -7.41 -4.81
CA LEU A 73 -2.32 -6.81 -3.67
C LEU A 73 -3.06 -7.89 -2.88
N ILE A 74 -2.89 -7.87 -1.57
CA ILE A 74 -3.47 -8.88 -0.68
C ILE A 74 -4.99 -8.77 -0.58
N ALA A 75 -5.55 -7.57 -0.75
CA ALA A 75 -6.97 -7.34 -0.54
C ALA A 75 -7.80 -7.54 -1.82
N THR A 76 -7.18 -7.84 -2.97
CA THR A 76 -7.89 -8.08 -4.22
C THR A 76 -8.75 -9.34 -4.10
N GLY A 77 -10.07 -9.15 -3.99
CA GLY A 77 -11.04 -10.25 -3.94
C GLY A 77 -11.12 -11.01 -2.62
N LEU A 78 -10.34 -10.61 -1.60
CA LEU A 78 -10.36 -11.24 -0.27
C LEU A 78 -11.18 -10.43 0.73
N LYS A 79 -11.94 -11.15 1.55
CA LYS A 79 -12.58 -10.60 2.75
C LYS A 79 -11.53 -10.36 3.84
N VAL A 80 -11.84 -9.43 4.75
CA VAL A 80 -10.96 -9.10 5.90
C VAL A 80 -10.53 -10.34 6.68
N GLU A 81 -11.43 -11.31 6.85
CA GLU A 81 -11.14 -12.55 7.57
C GLU A 81 -10.11 -13.44 6.85
N GLU A 82 -10.12 -13.45 5.52
CA GLU A 82 -9.14 -14.17 4.70
C GLU A 82 -7.78 -13.48 4.76
N ILE A 83 -7.75 -12.15 4.76
CA ILE A 83 -6.52 -11.37 4.95
C ILE A 83 -5.95 -11.61 6.35
N ARG A 84 -6.79 -11.59 7.40
CA ARG A 84 -6.39 -11.90 8.78
C ARG A 84 -5.71 -13.26 8.86
N ALA A 85 -6.34 -14.28 8.27
CA ALA A 85 -5.82 -15.63 8.26
C ALA A 85 -4.49 -15.71 7.51
N SER A 86 -4.37 -15.04 6.35
CA SER A 86 -3.15 -15.08 5.54
C SER A 86 -1.97 -14.39 6.21
N ILE A 87 -2.19 -13.34 7.00
CA ILE A 87 -1.13 -12.68 7.78
C ILE A 87 -0.81 -13.38 9.11
N GLY A 88 -1.73 -14.21 9.62
CA GLY A 88 -1.56 -14.98 10.86
C GLY A 88 -1.89 -14.21 12.15
N ALA A 89 -2.74 -13.19 12.07
CA ALA A 89 -3.19 -12.40 13.24
C ALA A 89 -4.41 -13.04 13.92
N ASP A 90 -4.63 -12.77 15.21
CA ASP A 90 -5.85 -13.24 15.91
C ASP A 90 -7.08 -12.41 15.55
N SER A 91 -6.88 -11.12 15.28
CA SER A 91 -7.91 -10.24 14.72
C SER A 91 -7.28 -9.19 13.82
N LEU A 92 -8.03 -8.74 12.83
CA LEU A 92 -7.64 -7.67 11.92
C LEU A 92 -8.78 -6.67 11.83
N GLY A 93 -8.46 -5.38 11.94
CA GLY A 93 -9.40 -4.29 11.75
C GLY A 93 -8.80 -3.23 10.83
N TYR A 94 -9.62 -2.72 9.92
CA TYR A 94 -9.32 -1.57 9.08
C TYR A 94 -10.26 -0.44 9.49
N ILE A 95 -9.82 0.81 9.35
CA ILE A 95 -10.75 1.95 9.37
C ILE A 95 -11.58 1.96 8.07
N SER A 96 -12.79 2.52 8.13
CA SER A 96 -13.61 2.71 6.93
C SER A 96 -13.05 3.85 6.06
N GLU A 97 -13.42 3.86 4.77
CA GLU A 97 -13.10 4.99 3.88
C GLU A 97 -13.66 6.30 4.43
N ASP A 98 -14.91 6.30 4.88
CA ASP A 98 -15.55 7.48 5.44
C ASP A 98 -14.80 8.02 6.65
N ALA A 99 -14.41 7.14 7.59
CA ALA A 99 -13.66 7.55 8.78
C ALA A 99 -12.25 8.06 8.42
N MET A 100 -11.59 7.45 7.43
CA MET A 100 -10.30 7.92 6.94
C MET A 100 -10.42 9.33 6.35
N ILE A 101 -11.47 9.58 5.56
CA ILE A 101 -11.71 10.87 4.89
C ILE A 101 -12.09 11.93 5.91
N GLU A 102 -12.97 11.61 6.84
CA GLU A 102 -13.33 12.47 7.97
C GLU A 102 -12.08 12.91 8.75
N ALA A 103 -11.16 11.98 9.04
CA ALA A 103 -9.92 12.26 9.77
C ALA A 103 -8.98 13.26 9.06
N THR A 104 -9.11 13.43 7.74
CA THR A 104 -8.30 14.45 7.01
C THR A 104 -8.80 15.87 7.21
N GLY A 105 -10.06 16.06 7.64
CA GLY A 105 -10.73 17.36 7.66
C GLY A 105 -10.96 17.98 6.27
N GLN A 106 -10.74 17.23 5.18
CA GLN A 106 -10.91 17.69 3.81
C GLN A 106 -12.24 17.19 3.22
N PRO A 107 -12.88 17.97 2.34
CA PRO A 107 -14.02 17.50 1.54
C PRO A 107 -13.69 16.26 0.70
N ARG A 108 -14.64 15.32 0.61
CA ARG A 108 -14.52 14.05 -0.13
C ARG A 108 -14.13 14.22 -1.60
N ASP A 109 -14.61 15.28 -2.24
CA ASP A 109 -14.39 15.62 -3.65
C ASP A 109 -12.99 16.18 -3.93
N ARG A 110 -12.23 16.52 -2.88
CA ARG A 110 -10.82 16.95 -2.98
C ARG A 110 -9.82 15.82 -2.73
N LEU A 111 -10.29 14.61 -2.49
CA LEU A 111 -9.45 13.46 -2.18
C LEU A 111 -9.63 12.36 -3.23
N CYS A 112 -8.49 11.89 -3.76
CA CYS A 112 -8.47 10.65 -4.52
C CYS A 112 -8.50 9.46 -3.56
N ALA A 113 -9.53 8.61 -3.69
CA ALA A 113 -9.67 7.36 -2.95
C ALA A 113 -9.62 6.12 -3.87
N ALA A 114 -9.05 6.28 -5.07
CA ALA A 114 -9.10 5.26 -6.12
C ALA A 114 -8.41 3.95 -5.71
N CYS A 115 -7.35 4.02 -4.91
CA CYS A 115 -6.65 2.83 -4.40
C CYS A 115 -7.54 1.91 -3.54
N PHE A 116 -8.62 2.46 -2.97
CA PHE A 116 -9.60 1.74 -2.15
C PHE A 116 -10.87 1.40 -2.94
N THR A 117 -11.33 2.32 -3.78
CA THR A 117 -12.64 2.25 -4.47
C THR A 117 -12.60 1.73 -5.90
N GLY A 118 -11.45 1.89 -6.58
CA GLY A 118 -11.33 1.71 -8.02
C GLY A 118 -11.94 2.85 -8.85
N GLN A 119 -12.43 3.91 -8.21
CA GLN A 119 -13.02 5.06 -8.90
C GLN A 119 -11.96 6.15 -9.10
N TYR A 120 -11.44 6.22 -10.31
CA TYR A 120 -10.41 7.18 -10.70
C TYR A 120 -11.04 8.50 -11.16
N PRO A 121 -10.77 9.63 -10.49
CA PRO A 121 -11.37 10.92 -10.84
C PRO A 121 -10.92 11.45 -12.20
N ILE A 122 -9.72 11.08 -12.64
CA ILE A 122 -9.21 11.36 -13.99
C ILE A 122 -9.26 10.05 -14.78
N ALA A 123 -9.89 10.10 -15.95
CA ALA A 123 -10.01 8.96 -16.83
C ALA A 123 -8.63 8.32 -17.08
N LEU A 124 -8.60 7.01 -16.89
CA LEU A 124 -7.44 6.21 -17.21
C LEU A 124 -7.39 6.00 -18.73
N PRO A 125 -6.19 5.91 -19.34
CA PRO A 125 -6.05 5.59 -20.75
C PRO A 125 -6.45 4.12 -20.98
N ASP A 126 -6.33 3.68 -22.23
CA ASP A 126 -6.48 2.27 -22.55
C ASP A 126 -5.58 1.40 -21.65
N SER A 127 -6.10 0.24 -21.27
CA SER A 127 -5.43 -0.81 -20.51
C SER A 127 -4.05 -1.19 -21.05
N SER A 128 -3.82 -1.04 -22.36
CA SER A 128 -2.50 -1.26 -22.98
C SER A 128 -1.42 -0.25 -22.54
N LEU A 129 -1.82 0.91 -22.02
CA LEU A 129 -0.94 2.00 -21.57
C LEU A 129 -0.89 2.13 -20.04
N LEU A 130 -1.66 1.33 -19.32
CA LEU A 130 -1.75 1.37 -17.86
C LEU A 130 -0.62 0.56 -17.21
N GLY A 131 0.41 1.28 -16.78
CA GLY A 131 1.52 0.79 -15.99
C GLY A 131 2.16 1.93 -15.19
N LYS A 132 3.22 1.64 -14.43
CA LYS A 132 4.01 2.63 -13.67
C LYS A 132 4.43 3.85 -14.51
N GLN A 133 4.54 3.66 -15.82
CA GLN A 133 4.98 4.68 -16.78
C GLN A 133 3.82 5.46 -17.41
N PHE A 134 2.59 5.31 -16.94
CA PHE A 134 1.45 6.01 -17.54
C PHE A 134 1.64 7.54 -17.56
N LEU A 135 2.08 8.12 -16.43
CA LEU A 135 2.35 9.56 -16.37
C LEU A 135 3.53 9.97 -17.26
N GLU A 136 4.47 9.07 -17.54
CA GLU A 136 5.57 9.27 -18.48
C GLU A 136 5.07 9.21 -19.95
N ALA A 137 3.98 8.49 -20.22
CA ALA A 137 3.44 8.29 -21.57
C ALA A 137 2.37 9.33 -21.97
N LEU A 138 1.99 10.24 -21.06
CA LEU A 138 1.02 11.29 -21.36
C LEU A 138 1.66 12.37 -22.25
N PRO A 139 1.11 12.63 -23.46
CA PRO A 139 1.63 13.68 -24.32
C PRO A 139 1.48 15.03 -23.62
N GLY A 140 2.62 15.67 -23.31
CA GLY A 140 2.70 16.94 -22.59
C GLY A 140 3.42 16.89 -21.23
N LEU A 141 3.71 15.71 -20.67
CA LEU A 141 4.56 15.57 -19.47
C LEU A 141 6.06 15.47 -19.79
N ASP A 142 6.42 15.06 -21.02
CA ASP A 142 7.78 15.13 -21.57
C ASP A 142 8.21 16.56 -21.95
N SER A 143 7.29 17.52 -21.90
CA SER A 143 7.69 18.92 -22.03
C SER A 143 8.32 19.33 -20.71
N PRO A 144 9.62 19.69 -20.68
CA PRO A 144 10.23 20.22 -19.47
C PRO A 144 9.33 21.35 -18.98
N ILE A 145 8.89 21.29 -17.72
CA ILE A 145 8.25 22.44 -17.09
C ILE A 145 9.31 23.54 -17.16
N PRO A 146 9.12 24.61 -17.95
CA PRO A 146 10.15 25.61 -18.10
C PRO A 146 10.46 26.21 -16.73
N GLY A 147 11.68 26.01 -16.24
CA GLY A 147 12.17 26.60 -14.98
C GLY A 147 12.14 25.72 -13.72
N ARG A 148 12.02 24.39 -13.81
CA ARG A 148 12.21 23.51 -12.63
C ARG A 148 13.47 22.66 -12.74
N GLU A 149 14.53 23.17 -12.13
CA GLU A 149 15.76 22.44 -11.81
C GLU A 149 15.58 21.81 -10.42
N ASP A 150 16.13 20.61 -10.20
CA ASP A 150 16.31 20.12 -8.84
C ASP A 150 17.41 20.93 -8.13
N ALA A 151 17.68 20.66 -6.85
CA ALA A 151 18.66 21.42 -6.08
C ALA A 151 20.11 21.33 -6.65
N GLU A 152 20.34 20.46 -7.64
CA GLU A 152 21.64 20.21 -8.26
C GLU A 152 21.67 20.53 -9.77
N GLY A 153 20.59 21.04 -10.35
CA GLY A 153 20.54 21.48 -11.75
C GLY A 153 20.41 20.36 -12.79
N VAL A 154 19.94 19.17 -12.42
CA VAL A 154 19.86 18.00 -13.32
C VAL A 154 18.41 17.73 -13.76
N GLY A 155 18.22 17.52 -15.07
CA GLY A 155 16.92 17.17 -15.64
C GLY A 155 16.52 15.74 -15.28
N THR A 156 15.41 15.57 -14.57
CA THR A 156 14.95 14.28 -14.07
C THR A 156 14.24 13.47 -15.15
N GLY A 157 14.91 12.46 -15.71
CA GLY A 157 14.26 11.36 -16.44
C GLY A 157 15.09 10.09 -16.31
N VAL A 158 14.44 8.93 -16.19
CA VAL A 158 14.85 7.59 -16.72
C VAL A 158 14.11 6.43 -16.00
N SER A 159 13.18 5.81 -16.76
CA SER A 159 12.83 4.38 -16.98
C SER A 159 12.69 3.34 -15.84
N GLY A 160 11.57 2.59 -15.85
CA GLY A 160 11.55 1.17 -15.41
C GLY A 160 10.21 0.49 -14.99
N GLY A 161 9.30 0.20 -15.94
CA GLY A 161 8.51 -1.06 -16.04
C GLY A 161 7.21 -1.32 -15.25
N ALA A 162 6.10 -1.67 -15.94
CA ALA A 162 4.92 -2.47 -15.48
C ALA A 162 3.89 -2.76 -16.62
N ALA A 163 4.26 -3.46 -17.69
CA ALA A 163 3.48 -3.54 -18.93
C ALA A 163 2.29 -4.55 -18.93
N ASP A 164 2.09 -5.29 -17.85
CA ASP A 164 1.33 -6.55 -17.88
C ASP A 164 0.35 -6.74 -16.71
N ALA A 165 0.02 -5.65 -16.00
CA ALA A 165 -0.81 -5.67 -14.79
C ALA A 165 -2.33 -5.87 -15.04
N LEU A 166 -2.81 -5.74 -16.28
CA LEU A 166 -4.25 -5.73 -16.60
C LEU A 166 -4.77 -6.96 -17.36
N THR A 167 -3.91 -7.91 -17.71
CA THR A 167 -4.28 -9.05 -18.56
C THR A 167 -4.19 -10.41 -17.86
N ARG A 168 -4.01 -10.45 -16.54
CA ARG A 168 -3.98 -11.70 -15.77
C ARG A 168 -5.10 -11.76 -14.72
N PRO A 169 -5.79 -12.91 -14.60
CA PRO A 169 -6.91 -13.10 -13.68
C PRO A 169 -6.48 -12.98 -12.21
#